data_AF-F9Q5J8-F1
#
_entry.id   AF-F9Q5J8-F1
#
_cell.length_a   1.000
_cell.length_b   1.000
_cell.length_c   1.000
_cell.angle_alpha   90.00
_cell.angle_beta   90.00
_cell.angle_gamma   90.00
#
_symmetry.space_group_name_H-M   'P 1'
#
loop_
_entity.id
_entity.type
_entity.pdbx_description
1 polymer ?
#
loop_
_entity_poly.entity_id
_entity_poly.type
_entity_poly.pdbx_seq_one_letter_code
_entity_poly.pdbx_strand_id
1 'polypeptide(L)' 'MNITHCKLKKFIQNKLLEFFVLEVTAQAAADLLGIQANSGILFYRKIREVISYHLALEADEVFDG' A
#
# COMPACT_ATOMS: atom_id res chain seq x y z
N MET A 1 -5.13 -3.60 7.69
CA MET A 1 -4.45 -2.48 6.99
C MET A 1 -4.97 -1.15 7.50
N ASN A 2 -4.20 -0.46 8.34
CA ASN A 2 -4.58 0.85 8.87
C ASN A 2 -3.73 1.95 8.22
N ILE A 3 -4.05 2.31 6.97
CA ILE A 3 -3.41 3.45 6.30
C ILE A 3 -4.08 4.72 6.82
N THR A 4 -3.44 5.38 7.79
CA THR A 4 -3.94 6.62 8.39
C THR A 4 -3.62 7.84 7.50
N HIS A 5 -4.40 8.91 7.70
CA HIS A 5 -4.24 10.20 7.00
C HIS A 5 -4.23 10.08 5.45
N CYS A 6 -5.04 9.18 4.89
CA CYS A 6 -5.23 9.06 3.44
C CYS A 6 -6.45 9.86 2.98
N LYS A 7 -6.25 10.81 2.05
CA LYS A 7 -7.34 11.61 1.46
C LYS A 7 -8.04 10.91 0.28
N LEU A 8 -7.51 9.78 -0.19
CA LEU A 8 -8.10 9.03 -1.30
C LEU A 8 -9.41 8.39 -0.86
N LYS A 9 -10.42 8.38 -1.73
CA LYS A 9 -11.68 7.67 -1.49
C LYS A 9 -11.41 6.17 -1.31
N LYS A 10 -12.22 5.50 -0.49
CA LYS A 10 -12.03 4.08 -0.17
C LYS A 10 -12.00 3.18 -1.42
N PHE A 11 -12.85 3.46 -2.41
CA PHE A 11 -12.84 2.76 -3.69
C PHE A 11 -11.49 2.85 -4.41
N ILE A 12 -10.89 4.04 -4.48
CA ILE A 12 -9.57 4.26 -5.09
C ILE A 12 -8.48 3.52 -4.30
N GLN A 13 -8.55 3.54 -2.96
CA GLN A 13 -7.62 2.79 -2.12
C GLN A 13 -7.69 1.28 -2.39
N ASN A 14 -8.90 0.71 -2.51
CA ASN A 14 -9.09 -0.70 -2.82
C ASN A 14 -8.53 -1.06 -4.20
N LYS A 15 -8.77 -0.20 -5.22
CA LYS A 15 -8.19 -0.40 -6.56
C LYS A 15 -6.67 -0.32 -6.57
N LEU A 16 -6.09 0.62 -5.82
CA LEU A 16 -4.63 0.70 -5.67
C LEU A 16 -4.06 -0.56 -4.99
N LEU A 17 -4.79 -1.17 -4.05
CA LEU A 17 -4.41 -2.44 -3.44
C LEU A 17 -4.47 -3.60 -4.44
N GLU A 18 -5.53 -3.69 -5.25
CA GLU A 18 -5.64 -4.68 -6.34
C GLU A 18 -4.45 -4.56 -7.29
N PHE A 19 -4.12 -3.34 -7.72
CA PHE A 19 -2.96 -3.08 -8.57
C PHE A 19 -1.62 -3.39 -7.91
N PHE A 20 -1.50 -3.16 -6.61
CA PHE A 20 -0.29 -3.49 -5.86
C PHE A 20 -0.05 -5.01 -5.85
N VAL A 21 -1.10 -5.82 -5.66
CA VAL A 21 -1.03 -7.29 -5.70
C VAL A 21 -0.71 -7.80 -7.10
N LEU A 22 -1.20 -7.11 -8.14
CA LEU A 22 -0.90 -7.41 -9.55
C LEU A 22 0.46 -6.85 -10.01
N GLU A 23 1.29 -6.35 -9.10
CA GLU A 23 2.62 -5.79 -9.37
C GLU A 23 2.63 -4.63 -10.37
N VAL A 24 1.49 -3.95 -10.55
CA VAL A 24 1.40 -2.75 -11.39
C VAL A 24 2.24 -1.65 -10.74
N THR A 25 2.98 -0.88 -11.53
CA THR A 25 3.77 0.23 -10.98
C THR A 25 2.86 1.31 -10.41
N ALA A 26 3.25 1.93 -9.29
CA ALA A 26 2.45 2.97 -8.64
C ALA A 26 2.10 4.14 -9.57
N GLN A 27 2.99 4.43 -10.52
CA GLN A 27 2.78 5.45 -11.54
C GLN A 27 1.71 5.03 -12.54
N ALA A 28 1.81 3.83 -13.13
CA ALA A 28 0.79 3.32 -14.05
C ALA A 28 -0.58 3.18 -13.36
N ALA A 29 -0.60 2.71 -12.11
CA ALA A 29 -1.82 2.63 -11.30
C ALA A 29 -2.46 4.01 -11.07
N ALA A 30 -1.65 5.04 -10.84
CA ALA A 30 -2.14 6.41 -10.67
C ALA A 30 -2.73 6.96 -11.99
N ASP A 31 -2.06 6.72 -13.11
CA ASP A 31 -2.51 7.13 -14.44
C ASP A 31 -3.84 6.43 -14.81
N LEU A 32 -3.95 5.12 -14.57
CA LEU A 32 -5.18 4.33 -14.80
C LEU A 32 -6.37 4.80 -13.94
N LEU A 33 -6.10 5.29 -12.72
CA LEU A 33 -7.14 5.77 -11.80
C LEU A 33 -7.40 7.28 -11.92
N GLY A 34 -6.68 7.98 -12.78
CA GLY A 34 -6.82 9.43 -12.98
C GLY A 34 -6.50 10.24 -11.72
N ILE A 35 -5.54 9.78 -10.90
CA ILE A 35 -5.08 10.48 -9.70
C ILE A 35 -3.65 11.01 -9.89
N GLN A 36 -3.25 11.97 -9.05
CA GLN A 36 -1.87 12.46 -9.07
C GLN A 36 -0.88 11.32 -8.76
N ALA A 37 0.15 11.17 -9.60
CA ALA A 37 1.18 10.14 -9.47
C ALA A 37 1.78 10.05 -8.05
N ASN A 38 2.13 11.19 -7.44
CA ASN A 38 2.68 11.24 -6.09
C ASN A 38 1.74 10.66 -5.02
N SER A 39 0.42 10.76 -5.23
CA SER A 39 -0.57 10.15 -4.32
C SER A 39 -0.55 8.63 -4.41
N GLY A 40 -0.46 8.06 -5.63
CA GLY A 40 -0.29 6.63 -5.84
C GLY A 40 1.03 6.09 -5.29
N ILE A 41 2.13 6.79 -5.56
CA ILE A 41 3.48 6.45 -5.05
C ILE A 41 3.49 6.45 -3.51
N LEU A 42 2.96 7.51 -2.89
CA LEU A 42 2.87 7.59 -1.43
C LEU A 42 2.00 6.47 -0.85
N PHE A 43 0.89 6.14 -1.50
CA PHE A 43 0.02 5.05 -1.08
C PHE A 43 0.74 3.70 -1.12
N TYR A 44 1.46 3.41 -2.20
CA TYR A 44 2.27 2.19 -2.34
C TYR A 44 3.37 2.10 -1.28
N ARG A 45 4.02 3.22 -0.96
CA ARG A 45 5.01 3.27 0.12
C ARG A 45 4.40 2.88 1.46
N LYS A 46 3.23 3.43 1.79
CA LYS A 46 2.52 3.10 3.03
C LYS A 46 2.10 1.62 3.09
N ILE A 47 1.69 1.02 1.96
CA ILE A 47 1.41 -0.43 1.92
C ILE A 47 2.66 -1.22 2.30
N ARG A 48 3.82 -0.89 1.71
CA ARG A 48 5.09 -1.57 2.02
C ARG A 48 5.51 -1.39 3.48
N GLU A 49 5.34 -0.20 4.05
CA GLU A 49 5.60 0.07 5.47
C GLU A 49 4.73 -0.83 6.37
N VAL A 50 3.43 -0.97 6.07
CA VAL A 50 2.51 -1.84 6.81
C VAL A 50 2.91 -3.32 6.68
N ILE A 51 3.27 -3.78 5.47
CA ILE A 51 3.75 -5.16 5.25
C ILE A 51 5.02 -5.40 6.06
N SER A 52 6.00 -4.50 5.96
CA SER A 52 7.27 -4.61 6.69
C SER A 52 7.07 -4.65 8.20
N TYR A 53 6.14 -3.87 8.74
CA TYR A 53 5.81 -3.87 10.16
C TYR A 53 5.27 -5.24 10.60
N HIS A 54 4.32 -5.80 9.86
CA HIS A 54 3.75 -7.10 10.21
C HIS A 54 4.74 -8.26 10.02
N LEU A 55 5.60 -8.21 9.00
CA LEU A 55 6.66 -9.18 8.82
C LEU A 55 7.68 -9.15 9.96
N ALA A 56 8.00 -7.96 10.49
CA ALA A 56 8.90 -7.83 11.63
C ALA A 56 8.27 -8.41 12.91
N LEU A 57 6.98 -8.13 13.17
CA LEU A 57 6.26 -8.72 14.30
C LEU A 57 6.19 -10.25 14.22
N GLU A 58 5.87 -10.80 13.04
CA GLU A 58 5.82 -12.25 12.83
C GLU A 58 7.20 -12.89 13.04
N ALA A 59 8.27 -12.24 12.58
CA ALA A 59 9.62 -12.69 12.85
C ALA A 59 9.91 -12.72 14.36
N ASP A 60 9.63 -11.63 15.08
CA ASP A 60 9.86 -11.56 16.53
C ASP A 60 9.08 -12.67 17.27
N GLU A 61 7.80 -12.92 16.93
CA GLU A 61 7.00 -14.00 17.54
C GLU A 61 7.57 -15.41 17.29
N VAL A 62 8.13 -15.68 16.10
CA VAL A 62 8.70 -16.99 15.75
C VAL A 62 10.03 -17.25 16.46
N PHE A 63 10.79 -16.19 16.78
CA PHE A 63 12.11 -16.31 17.39
C PHE A 63 12.13 -16.14 18.92
N ASP A 64 11.01 -15.78 19.55
CA ASP A 64 10.92 -15.58 21.02
C ASP A 64 10.64 -16.87 21.84
N GLY A 65 10.64 -18.06 21.22
CA GLY A 65 10.69 -19.37 21.91
C GLY A 65 9.37 -20.08 22.14
#